data_AF-A0A2E5WMZ3-F1
#
_entry.id   AF-A0A2E5WMZ3-F1
#
_cell.length_a   1.000
_cell.length_b   1.000
_cell.length_c   1.000
_cell.angle_alpha   90.00
_cell.angle_beta   90.00
_cell.angle_gamma   90.00
#
_symmetry.space_group_name_H-M   'P 1'
#
loop_
_entity.id
_entity.type
_entity.pdbx_description
1 polymer ?
#
loop_
_entity_poly.entity_id
_entity_poly.type
_entity_poly.pdbx_seq_one_letter_code
_entity_poly.pdbx_strand_id
1 'polypeptide(L)'
;MFYQIFLGTILYAVILSSIFLFVCSKLNKNYKISISDSFLIFSIMGFIFYGIFDYLKPSNSYYVFFGLIVYLSLTLISFKWLNLRFKSKDKFSLICNLISVLIFFSLLINSFFHVSVFERFFPENSVDLKSDVEIEDKKNDLSLEKDVLLDSIPSYQDESIEVESFEKETSEVSSKKSLKTDEYYSGYYFKVDIPQGFKVDLNRSSNNYVTLVTDKAETDVEFFVYAPMWSRYHEYLDQRIDEVLVSKEEKKLPKDSTDLSGTHRLYTYYTYQNKNTGVLRSIVDQRSQVGLENRDSELRVVFGVTYPDYKIYEEYKELYLEFKNSVVQFAD
;
A
#
# COMPACT_ATOMS: atom_id res chain seq x y z
N MET A 1 14.67 -14.79 15.81
CA MET A 1 13.71 -14.85 16.94
C MET A 1 12.51 -15.77 16.64
N PHE A 2 11.78 -15.60 15.54
CA PHE A 2 10.61 -16.44 15.19
C PHE A 2 10.87 -17.95 15.07
N TYR A 3 12.01 -18.36 14.49
CA TYR A 3 12.35 -19.78 14.35
C TYR A 3 12.54 -20.50 15.70
N GLN A 4 13.08 -19.79 16.70
CA GLN A 4 13.28 -20.34 18.05
C GLN A 4 11.94 -20.47 18.81
N ILE A 5 11.02 -19.52 18.60
CA ILE A 5 9.67 -19.60 19.16
C ILE A 5 8.92 -20.78 18.54
N PHE A 6 8.98 -20.93 17.20
CA PHE A 6 8.35 -22.03 16.49
C PHE A 6 8.86 -23.40 16.96
N LEU A 7 10.19 -23.59 17.04
CA LEU A 7 10.78 -24.82 17.58
C LEU A 7 10.37 -25.09 19.03
N GLY A 8 10.27 -24.04 19.84
CA GLY A 8 9.81 -24.11 21.23
C GLY A 8 8.37 -24.64 21.34
N THR A 9 7.46 -24.12 20.52
CA THR A 9 6.06 -24.59 20.47
C THR A 9 5.93 -26.05 20.04
N ILE A 10 6.71 -26.48 19.04
CA ILE A 10 6.71 -27.88 18.58
C ILE A 10 7.23 -28.79 19.69
N LEU A 11 8.36 -28.43 20.31
CA LEU A 11 8.95 -29.20 21.40
C LEU A 11 7.99 -29.31 22.59
N TYR A 12 7.32 -28.21 22.95
CA TYR A 12 6.32 -28.19 24.02
C TYR A 12 5.14 -29.10 23.72
N ALA A 13 4.59 -29.07 22.50
CA ALA A 13 3.48 -29.93 22.09
C ALA A 13 3.87 -31.43 22.11
N VAL A 14 5.09 -31.77 21.68
CA VAL A 14 5.61 -33.14 21.73
C VAL A 14 5.74 -33.62 23.19
N ILE A 15 6.27 -32.78 24.07
CA ILE A 15 6.40 -33.08 25.51
C ILE A 15 5.02 -33.28 26.14
N LEU A 16 4.07 -32.39 25.87
CA LEU A 16 2.71 -32.49 26.42
C LEU A 16 2.00 -33.77 25.97
N SER A 17 2.10 -34.11 24.68
CA SER A 17 1.49 -35.35 24.15
C SER A 17 2.15 -36.60 24.76
N SER A 18 3.46 -36.56 25.00
CA SER A 18 4.21 -37.68 25.58
C SER A 18 3.86 -37.87 27.06
N ILE A 19 3.78 -36.79 27.84
CA ILE A 19 3.33 -36.82 29.24
C ILE A 19 1.89 -37.33 29.32
N PHE A 20 1.02 -36.86 28.43
CA PHE A 20 -0.38 -37.28 28.41
C PHE A 20 -0.54 -38.77 28.08
N LEU A 21 0.18 -39.28 27.07
CA LEU A 21 0.20 -40.71 26.75
C LEU A 21 0.76 -41.55 27.90
N PHE A 22 1.79 -41.06 28.60
CA PHE A 22 2.34 -41.72 29.77
C PHE A 22 1.34 -41.77 30.93
N VAL A 23 0.63 -40.68 31.22
CA VAL A 23 -0.43 -40.62 32.23
C VAL A 23 -1.59 -41.54 31.87
N CYS A 24 -2.04 -41.53 30.62
CA CYS A 24 -3.07 -42.45 30.14
C CYS A 24 -2.63 -43.92 30.27
N SER A 25 -1.37 -44.24 29.94
CA SER A 25 -0.82 -45.58 30.11
C SER A 25 -0.74 -46.03 31.57
N LYS A 26 -0.51 -45.11 32.51
CA LYS A 26 -0.45 -45.38 33.95
C LYS A 26 -1.85 -45.52 34.59
N LEU A 27 -2.82 -44.76 34.11
CA LEU A 27 -4.21 -44.80 34.58
C LEU A 27 -5.02 -45.98 33.98
N ASN A 28 -4.53 -46.56 32.88
CA ASN A 28 -5.12 -47.70 32.20
C ASN A 28 -4.81 -49.05 32.88
N LYS A 29 -5.11 -49.17 34.18
CA LYS A 29 -5.32 -50.49 34.79
C LYS A 29 -6.80 -50.85 34.95
N ASN A 30 -7.73 -49.90 34.93
CA ASN A 30 -9.17 -50.19 35.10
C ASN A 30 -10.14 -49.35 34.25
N TYR A 31 -9.68 -48.39 33.45
CA TYR A 31 -10.55 -47.59 32.58
C TYR A 31 -10.34 -47.97 31.11
N LYS A 32 -11.34 -48.62 30.50
CA LYS A 32 -11.45 -48.75 29.04
C LYS A 32 -11.70 -47.36 28.47
N ILE A 33 -10.63 -46.62 28.18
CA ILE A 33 -10.73 -45.37 27.42
C ILE A 33 -11.39 -45.73 26.09
N SER A 34 -12.57 -45.16 25.85
CA SER A 34 -13.30 -45.36 24.62
C SER A 34 -12.58 -44.62 23.51
N ILE A 35 -12.55 -45.21 22.31
CA ILE A 35 -11.91 -44.61 21.11
C ILE A 35 -12.50 -43.21 20.80
N SER A 36 -13.73 -42.94 21.24
CA SER A 36 -14.35 -41.61 21.20
C SER A 36 -13.52 -40.54 21.91
N ASP A 37 -12.87 -40.90 23.01
CA ASP A 37 -12.21 -39.93 23.89
C ASP A 37 -10.87 -39.51 23.29
N SER A 38 -10.17 -40.46 22.65
CA SER A 38 -8.96 -40.15 21.89
C SER A 38 -9.25 -39.28 20.67
N PHE A 39 -10.36 -39.50 19.96
CA PHE A 39 -10.75 -38.69 18.81
C PHE A 39 -11.13 -37.26 19.20
N LEU A 40 -11.81 -37.10 20.34
CA LEU A 40 -12.13 -35.81 20.92
C LEU A 40 -10.85 -35.02 21.26
N ILE A 41 -9.86 -35.69 21.86
CA ILE A 41 -8.58 -35.06 22.23
C ILE A 41 -7.80 -34.62 20.98
N PHE A 42 -7.73 -35.44 19.93
CA PHE A 42 -7.07 -35.05 18.68
C PHE A 42 -7.78 -33.88 17.99
N SER A 43 -9.13 -33.86 18.02
CA SER A 43 -9.90 -32.74 17.48
C SER A 43 -9.65 -31.45 18.28
N ILE A 44 -9.66 -31.53 19.61
CA ILE A 44 -9.37 -30.37 20.49
C ILE A 44 -7.95 -29.85 20.24
N MET A 45 -6.96 -30.74 20.12
CA MET A 45 -5.57 -30.35 19.81
C MET A 45 -5.46 -29.69 18.43
N GLY A 46 -6.18 -30.20 17.42
CA GLY A 46 -6.24 -29.57 16.09
C GLY A 46 -6.86 -28.18 16.11
N PHE A 47 -7.93 -27.98 16.88
CA PHE A 47 -8.55 -26.67 17.08
C PHE A 47 -7.64 -25.68 17.81
N ILE A 48 -6.94 -26.14 18.85
CA ILE A 48 -5.96 -25.32 19.59
C ILE A 48 -4.82 -24.90 18.65
N PHE A 49 -4.29 -25.83 17.84
CA PHE A 49 -3.25 -25.51 16.88
C PHE A 49 -3.70 -24.52 15.81
N TYR A 50 -4.93 -24.67 15.29
CA TYR A 50 -5.51 -23.74 14.32
C TYR A 50 -5.69 -22.35 14.93
N GLY A 51 -6.25 -22.26 16.14
CA GLY A 51 -6.43 -20.99 16.84
C GLY A 51 -5.10 -20.29 17.16
N ILE A 52 -4.05 -21.04 17.53
CA ILE A 52 -2.71 -20.49 17.73
C ILE A 52 -2.13 -19.97 16.40
N PHE A 53 -2.34 -20.68 15.28
CA PHE A 53 -1.87 -20.24 13.97
C PHE A 53 -2.57 -18.98 13.48
N ASP A 54 -3.89 -18.90 13.68
CA ASP A 54 -4.72 -17.74 13.32
C ASP A 54 -4.36 -16.51 14.18
N TYR A 55 -4.11 -16.73 15.48
CA TYR A 55 -3.67 -15.68 16.40
C TYR A 55 -2.28 -15.11 16.03
N LEU A 56 -1.40 -15.93 15.45
CA LEU A 56 -0.05 -15.50 15.09
C LEU A 56 0.01 -14.60 13.84
N LYS A 57 -1.13 -14.30 13.17
CA LYS A 57 -1.26 -13.40 12.01
C LYS A 57 -0.01 -13.37 11.12
N PRO A 58 0.39 -14.49 10.49
CA PRO A 58 1.49 -14.45 9.55
C PRO A 58 1.06 -13.60 8.35
N SER A 59 1.75 -12.48 8.11
CA SER A 59 1.56 -11.59 6.95
C SER A 59 1.87 -12.24 5.59
N ASN A 60 1.99 -13.57 5.56
CA ASN A 60 2.40 -14.33 4.39
C ASN A 60 1.43 -15.50 4.19
N SER A 61 0.65 -15.43 3.12
CA SER A 61 -0.41 -16.38 2.73
C SER A 61 0.06 -17.84 2.65
N TYR A 62 1.36 -18.06 2.44
CA TYR A 62 1.98 -19.39 2.41
C TYR A 62 1.85 -20.18 3.72
N TYR A 63 1.87 -19.52 4.90
CA TYR A 63 1.79 -20.22 6.19
C TYR A 63 0.39 -20.75 6.48
N VAL A 64 -0.64 -20.01 6.07
CA VAL A 64 -2.05 -20.44 6.19
C VAL A 64 -2.29 -21.67 5.31
N PHE A 65 -1.78 -21.64 4.07
CA PHE A 65 -1.90 -22.76 3.14
C PHE A 65 -1.15 -24.01 3.65
N PHE A 66 0.05 -23.84 4.21
CA PHE A 66 0.81 -24.95 4.79
C PHE A 66 0.10 -25.55 6.03
N GLY A 67 -0.45 -24.71 6.91
CA GLY A 67 -1.25 -25.17 8.06
C GLY A 67 -2.46 -26.01 7.64
N LEU A 68 -3.16 -25.58 6.58
CA LEU A 68 -4.30 -26.30 6.02
C LEU A 68 -3.90 -27.66 5.43
N ILE A 69 -2.76 -27.74 4.73
CA ILE A 69 -2.23 -29.01 4.19
C ILE A 69 -1.88 -29.99 5.32
N VAL A 70 -1.23 -29.52 6.39
CA VAL A 70 -0.87 -30.37 7.53
C VAL A 70 -2.13 -30.89 8.23
N TYR A 71 -3.13 -30.04 8.44
CA TYR A 71 -4.41 -30.43 9.02
C TYR A 71 -5.14 -31.49 8.18
N LEU A 72 -5.23 -31.28 6.86
CA LEU A 72 -5.83 -32.25 5.94
C LEU A 72 -5.06 -33.58 5.91
N SER A 73 -3.73 -33.52 5.99
CA SER A 73 -2.91 -34.74 6.02
C SER A 73 -3.15 -35.55 7.29
N LEU A 74 -3.22 -34.91 8.45
CA LEU A 74 -3.48 -35.57 9.73
C LEU A 74 -4.88 -36.18 9.78
N THR A 75 -5.90 -35.45 9.30
CA THR A 75 -7.27 -35.97 9.23
C THR A 75 -7.40 -37.18 8.30
N LEU A 76 -6.73 -37.17 7.14
CA LEU A 76 -6.69 -38.32 6.24
C LEU A 76 -5.97 -39.54 6.84
N ILE A 77 -4.87 -39.32 7.58
CA ILE A 77 -4.17 -40.39 8.30
C ILE A 77 -5.07 -41.00 9.36
N SER A 78 -5.77 -40.18 10.15
CA SER A 78 -6.74 -40.65 11.14
C SER A 78 -7.88 -41.44 10.50
N PHE A 79 -8.40 -40.98 9.37
CA PHE A 79 -9.47 -41.67 8.64
C PHE A 79 -9.01 -43.02 8.08
N LYS A 80 -7.82 -43.08 7.47
CA LYS A 80 -7.24 -44.34 6.96
C LYS A 80 -6.99 -45.34 8.09
N TRP A 81 -6.52 -44.86 9.24
CA TRP A 81 -6.31 -45.70 10.43
C TRP A 81 -7.63 -46.25 10.98
N LEU A 82 -8.68 -45.42 11.01
CA LEU A 82 -10.03 -45.84 11.40
C LEU A 82 -10.57 -46.93 10.46
N ASN A 83 -10.43 -46.72 9.15
CA ASN A 83 -10.93 -47.65 8.12
C ASN A 83 -10.18 -49.00 8.15
N LEU A 84 -8.88 -49.00 8.44
CA LEU A 84 -8.10 -50.24 8.60
C LEU A 84 -8.51 -51.06 9.83
N ARG A 85 -9.00 -50.41 10.89
CA ARG A 85 -9.36 -51.07 12.15
C ARG A 85 -10.80 -51.58 12.17
N PHE A 86 -11.71 -50.90 11.47
CA PHE A 86 -13.10 -51.34 11.30
C PHE A 86 -13.28 -52.13 10.00
N LYS A 87 -12.65 -53.31 9.94
CA LYS A 87 -12.94 -54.33 8.91
C LYS A 87 -14.19 -55.18 9.24
N SER A 88 -15.00 -54.74 10.21
CA SER A 88 -16.20 -55.44 10.67
C SER A 88 -17.43 -55.02 9.86
N LYS A 89 -18.24 -55.99 9.43
CA LYS A 89 -19.50 -55.83 8.67
C LYS A 89 -20.65 -55.22 9.50
N ASP A 90 -20.34 -54.50 10.58
CA ASP A 90 -21.36 -53.93 11.44
C ASP A 90 -21.91 -52.63 10.84
N LYS A 91 -23.23 -52.61 10.62
CA LYS A 91 -23.98 -51.44 10.11
C LYS A 91 -23.71 -50.17 10.92
N PHE A 92 -23.34 -50.32 12.20
CA PHE A 92 -22.96 -49.21 13.07
C PHE A 92 -21.68 -48.49 12.61
N SER A 93 -20.69 -49.24 12.11
CA SER A 93 -19.45 -48.64 11.56
C SER A 93 -19.74 -47.81 10.30
N LEU A 94 -20.69 -48.25 9.48
CA LEU A 94 -21.08 -47.53 8.27
C LEU A 94 -21.77 -46.21 8.59
N ILE A 95 -22.61 -46.17 9.63
CA ILE A 95 -23.25 -44.95 10.12
C ILE A 95 -22.21 -43.98 10.70
N CYS A 96 -21.27 -44.45 11.51
CA CYS A 96 -20.21 -43.60 12.06
C CYS A 96 -19.29 -43.02 10.98
N ASN A 97 -19.00 -43.79 9.92
CA ASN A 97 -18.23 -43.30 8.79
C ASN A 97 -19.01 -42.24 7.99
N LEU A 98 -20.32 -42.45 7.77
CA LEU A 98 -21.19 -41.48 7.09
C LEU A 98 -21.27 -40.15 7.87
N ILE A 99 -21.44 -40.22 9.19
CA ILE A 99 -21.48 -39.04 10.06
C ILE A 99 -20.13 -38.31 10.03
N SER A 100 -19.01 -39.02 10.08
CA SER A 100 -17.67 -38.42 9.98
C SER A 100 -17.46 -37.70 8.65
N VAL A 101 -17.92 -38.28 7.54
CA VAL A 101 -17.84 -37.66 6.21
C VAL A 101 -18.73 -36.41 6.12
N LEU A 102 -19.93 -36.44 6.70
CA LEU A 102 -20.83 -35.29 6.73
C LEU A 102 -20.29 -34.14 7.58
N ILE A 103 -19.68 -34.45 8.73
CA ILE A 103 -19.00 -33.45 9.57
C ILE A 103 -17.81 -32.84 8.81
N PHE A 104 -17.02 -33.66 8.12
CA PHE A 104 -15.90 -33.18 7.30
C PHE A 104 -16.39 -32.25 6.18
N PHE A 105 -17.43 -32.64 5.44
CA PHE A 105 -18.00 -31.80 4.39
C PHE A 105 -18.59 -30.49 4.95
N SER A 106 -19.25 -30.55 6.10
CA SER A 106 -19.77 -29.35 6.77
C SER A 106 -18.64 -28.40 7.16
N LEU A 107 -17.55 -28.91 7.73
CA LEU A 107 -16.37 -28.10 8.08
C LEU A 107 -15.67 -27.53 6.85
N LEU A 108 -15.60 -28.29 5.75
CA LEU A 108 -15.00 -27.83 4.50
C LEU A 108 -15.86 -26.73 3.86
N ILE A 109 -17.18 -26.90 3.82
CA ILE A 109 -18.10 -25.86 3.36
C ILE A 109 -17.98 -24.63 4.24
N ASN A 110 -17.92 -24.80 5.57
CA ASN A 110 -17.83 -23.68 6.50
C ASN A 110 -16.47 -22.97 6.41
N SER A 111 -15.37 -23.67 6.12
CA SER A 111 -14.07 -23.04 5.88
C SER A 111 -14.02 -22.31 4.53
N PHE A 112 -14.67 -22.82 3.48
CA PHE A 112 -14.84 -22.08 2.22
C PHE A 112 -15.69 -20.82 2.41
N PHE A 113 -16.79 -20.92 3.17
CA PHE A 113 -17.60 -19.75 3.54
C PHE A 113 -16.80 -18.79 4.40
N HIS A 114 -16.06 -19.25 5.40
CA HIS A 114 -15.21 -18.38 6.20
C HIS A 114 -14.08 -17.76 5.37
N VAL A 115 -13.42 -18.42 4.44
CA VAL A 115 -12.41 -17.78 3.58
C VAL A 115 -13.05 -16.70 2.69
N SER A 116 -14.22 -16.97 2.09
CA SER A 116 -14.94 -15.99 1.27
C SER A 116 -15.59 -14.83 2.06
N VAL A 117 -15.89 -15.05 3.35
CA VAL A 117 -16.40 -14.04 4.28
C VAL A 117 -15.23 -13.29 4.94
N PHE A 118 -14.12 -13.94 5.22
CA PHE A 118 -12.94 -13.33 5.84
C PHE A 118 -12.21 -12.41 4.85
N GLU A 119 -12.15 -12.77 3.55
CA GLU A 119 -11.76 -11.84 2.47
C GLU A 119 -12.73 -10.65 2.31
N ARG A 120 -13.97 -10.76 2.81
CA ARG A 120 -14.98 -9.68 2.79
C ARG A 120 -15.04 -8.82 4.04
N PHE A 121 -14.52 -9.29 5.18
CA PHE A 121 -14.75 -8.64 6.49
C PHE A 121 -13.47 -8.19 7.21
N PHE A 122 -12.27 -8.60 6.78
CA PHE A 122 -11.02 -8.15 7.41
C PHE A 122 -9.92 -7.84 6.37
N PRO A 123 -9.97 -6.70 5.66
CA PRO A 123 -8.74 -6.10 5.16
C PRO A 123 -7.85 -5.74 6.36
N GLU A 124 -6.55 -5.98 6.24
CA GLU A 124 -5.58 -5.88 7.33
C GLU A 124 -5.62 -4.50 8.03
N ASN A 125 -5.97 -4.49 9.32
CA ASN A 125 -5.86 -3.31 10.18
C ASN A 125 -4.39 -2.82 10.22
N SER A 126 -4.17 -1.61 9.71
CA SER A 126 -3.06 -0.74 10.11
C SER A 126 -3.22 -0.35 11.58
N VAL A 127 -2.18 -0.60 12.38
CA VAL A 127 -2.10 -0.25 13.80
C VAL A 127 -2.05 1.26 13.96
N ASP A 128 -3.09 1.84 14.53
CA ASP A 128 -3.18 3.25 14.92
C ASP A 128 -2.50 3.43 16.29
N LEU A 129 -1.27 3.94 16.29
CA LEU A 129 -0.59 4.41 17.51
C LEU A 129 -1.16 5.80 17.86
N LYS A 130 -2.21 5.82 18.67
CA LYS A 130 -2.61 7.04 19.40
C LYS A 130 -1.53 7.38 20.43
N SER A 131 -0.72 8.38 20.15
CA SER A 131 0.01 9.12 21.17
C SER A 131 -0.92 10.20 21.71
N ASP A 132 -1.37 10.02 22.95
CA ASP A 132 -1.98 11.08 23.73
C ASP A 132 -0.92 12.17 23.99
N VAL A 133 -1.09 13.33 23.37
CA VAL A 133 -0.43 14.57 23.76
C VAL A 133 -1.54 15.56 24.08
N GLU A 134 -1.87 15.66 25.36
CA GLU A 134 -2.53 16.83 25.94
C GLU A 134 -1.65 18.05 25.70
N ILE A 135 -2.08 18.96 24.84
CA ILE A 135 -1.55 20.33 24.82
C ILE A 135 -2.48 21.16 25.71
N GLU A 136 -1.97 21.44 26.90
CA GLU A 136 -2.48 22.41 27.85
C GLU A 136 -2.51 23.80 27.19
N ASP A 137 -3.72 24.35 27.03
CA ASP A 137 -3.93 25.77 26.73
C ASP A 137 -3.46 26.61 27.92
N LYS A 138 -2.25 27.18 27.83
CA LYS A 138 -1.84 28.32 28.66
C LYS A 138 -1.75 29.58 27.81
N LYS A 139 -2.85 30.33 27.83
CA LYS A 139 -2.84 31.79 27.75
C LYS A 139 -1.88 32.31 28.84
N ASN A 140 -0.83 33.01 28.43
CA ASN A 140 -0.19 34.00 29.29
C ASN A 140 0.03 35.28 28.48
N ASP A 141 -0.64 36.32 28.94
CA ASP A 141 -0.32 37.72 28.71
C ASP A 141 1.15 37.97 29.05
N LEU A 142 1.89 38.62 28.14
CA LEU A 142 3.03 39.44 28.54
C LEU A 142 3.28 40.53 27.48
N SER A 143 2.79 41.71 27.84
CA SER A 143 3.12 43.02 27.28
C SER A 143 4.44 43.56 27.87
N LEU A 144 5.17 44.32 27.06
CA LEU A 144 6.42 45.07 27.35
C LEU A 144 7.64 44.17 27.62
N GLU A 145 8.77 44.34 26.95
CA GLU A 145 9.60 45.54 27.06
C GLU A 145 10.50 45.76 25.83
N LYS A 146 10.91 47.00 25.71
CA LYS A 146 11.66 47.65 24.64
C LYS A 146 13.17 47.43 24.83
N ASP A 147 13.88 47.60 23.72
CA ASP A 147 15.26 48.09 23.59
C ASP A 147 16.43 47.08 23.46
N VAL A 148 17.24 47.40 22.44
CA VAL A 148 18.69 47.20 22.25
C VAL A 148 19.20 45.92 21.56
N LEU A 149 20.08 46.17 20.57
CA LEU A 149 21.10 45.32 19.92
C LEU A 149 20.67 44.47 18.70
N LEU A 150 20.53 45.14 17.56
CA LEU A 150 20.90 44.55 16.26
C LEU A 150 22.18 45.25 15.76
N ASP A 151 23.32 44.64 16.05
CA ASP A 151 24.59 44.96 15.37
C ASP A 151 24.82 43.96 14.23
N SER A 152 25.26 44.52 13.10
CA SER A 152 25.94 43.88 11.96
C SER A 152 25.13 43.03 10.98
N ILE A 153 24.52 43.70 9.99
CA ILE A 153 24.38 43.19 8.62
C ILE A 153 25.17 44.14 7.70
N PRO A 154 26.18 43.68 6.94
CA PRO A 154 26.94 44.54 6.05
C PRO A 154 26.10 44.89 4.80
N SER A 155 25.87 46.19 4.65
CA SER A 155 25.34 46.87 3.47
C SER A 155 26.36 46.80 2.32
N TYR A 156 26.00 46.14 1.22
CA TYR A 156 26.73 46.26 -0.05
C TYR A 156 26.25 47.52 -0.78
N GLN A 157 27.18 48.47 -0.97
CA GLN A 157 27.01 49.59 -1.89
C GLN A 157 27.22 49.07 -3.32
N ASP A 158 26.23 49.26 -4.18
CA ASP A 158 26.35 49.04 -5.61
C ASP A 158 26.73 50.37 -6.27
N GLU A 159 27.88 50.38 -6.93
CA GLU A 159 28.42 51.51 -7.65
C GLU A 159 27.57 51.80 -8.88
N SER A 160 27.16 53.05 -8.99
CA SER A 160 26.54 53.65 -10.16
C SER A 160 27.38 53.44 -11.43
N ILE A 161 26.88 52.62 -12.35
CA ILE A 161 27.31 52.63 -13.75
C ILE A 161 26.27 53.39 -14.57
N GLU A 162 26.71 54.56 -15.04
CA GLU A 162 26.03 55.43 -15.99
C GLU A 162 26.39 54.95 -17.41
N VAL A 163 25.44 54.38 -18.16
CA VAL A 163 25.58 54.17 -19.61
C VAL A 163 24.26 54.46 -20.31
N GLU A 164 24.31 55.59 -21.03
CA GLU A 164 23.71 55.90 -22.34
C GLU A 164 22.39 55.24 -22.77
N SER A 165 21.44 56.15 -22.99
CA SER A 165 20.23 56.04 -23.78
C SER A 165 20.40 55.27 -25.08
N PHE A 166 19.63 54.18 -25.24
CA PHE A 166 19.29 53.63 -26.56
C PHE A 166 17.79 53.67 -26.78
N GLU A 167 17.41 54.09 -27.98
CA GLU A 167 16.06 54.42 -28.38
C GLU A 167 15.11 53.24 -28.34
N LYS A 168 13.96 53.57 -27.76
CA LYS A 168 12.65 52.95 -27.79
C LYS A 168 12.23 52.50 -29.20
N GLU A 169 12.28 51.20 -29.47
CA GLU A 169 11.39 50.55 -30.41
C GLU A 169 10.41 49.62 -29.69
N THR A 170 9.15 49.93 -29.93
CA THR A 170 7.93 49.41 -29.32
C THR A 170 7.57 48.02 -29.84
N SER A 171 7.43 47.09 -28.91
CA SER A 171 6.29 46.18 -28.76
C SER A 171 5.64 45.61 -30.03
N GLU A 172 6.08 44.44 -30.45
CA GLU A 172 5.18 43.41 -30.99
C GLU A 172 5.14 42.23 -30.02
N VAL A 173 4.06 42.21 -29.24
CA VAL A 173 3.62 41.05 -28.47
C VAL A 173 3.27 39.96 -29.48
N SER A 174 4.25 39.12 -29.79
CA SER A 174 4.06 37.91 -30.60
C SER A 174 3.10 36.99 -29.86
N SER A 175 1.87 36.95 -30.38
CA SER A 175 0.80 36.09 -29.92
C SER A 175 1.27 34.63 -29.93
N LYS A 176 1.45 34.08 -28.73
CA LYS A 176 1.65 32.65 -28.48
C LYS A 176 0.38 31.89 -28.86
N LYS A 177 0.14 31.76 -30.17
CA LYS A 177 -0.87 30.89 -30.74
C LYS A 177 -0.37 29.47 -30.55
N SER A 178 -0.78 28.87 -29.43
CA SER A 178 -0.64 27.44 -29.15
C SER A 178 -1.16 26.66 -30.37
N LEU A 179 -0.21 26.19 -31.19
CA LEU A 179 -0.46 25.19 -32.21
C LEU A 179 -0.67 23.89 -31.43
N LYS A 180 -1.93 23.55 -31.18
CA LYS A 180 -2.28 22.19 -30.74
C LYS A 180 -1.71 21.22 -31.77
N THR A 181 -0.65 20.54 -31.40
CA THR A 181 -0.24 19.29 -32.04
C THR A 181 -1.28 18.26 -31.60
N ASP A 182 -2.04 17.69 -32.54
CA ASP A 182 -3.07 16.67 -32.28
C ASP A 182 -2.47 15.31 -31.82
N GLU A 183 -1.25 15.31 -31.29
CA GLU A 183 -0.56 14.13 -30.81
C GLU A 183 -0.91 13.87 -29.34
N TYR A 184 -1.46 12.69 -29.09
CA TYR A 184 -1.79 12.22 -27.75
C TYR A 184 -1.22 10.82 -27.52
N TYR A 185 -0.94 10.50 -26.26
CA TYR A 185 -0.65 9.16 -25.81
C TYR A 185 -1.92 8.50 -25.28
N SER A 186 -2.18 7.25 -25.67
CA SER A 186 -3.30 6.45 -25.16
C SER A 186 -2.79 5.27 -24.35
N GLY A 187 -3.02 5.30 -23.04
CA GLY A 187 -2.93 4.13 -22.18
C GLY A 187 -4.21 3.30 -22.22
N TYR A 188 -4.29 2.29 -21.34
CA TYR A 188 -5.50 1.47 -21.18
C TYR A 188 -6.64 2.22 -20.51
N TYR A 189 -6.32 3.08 -19.54
CA TYR A 189 -7.31 3.75 -18.68
C TYR A 189 -7.20 5.27 -18.75
N PHE A 190 -6.40 5.79 -19.67
CA PHE A 190 -6.27 7.23 -19.86
C PHE A 190 -5.77 7.58 -21.25
N LYS A 191 -6.00 8.82 -21.63
CA LYS A 191 -5.25 9.51 -22.69
C LYS A 191 -4.70 10.83 -22.18
N VAL A 192 -3.64 11.32 -22.80
CA VAL A 192 -3.00 12.58 -22.44
C VAL A 192 -2.41 13.24 -23.68
N ASP A 193 -2.56 14.55 -23.81
CA ASP A 193 -1.97 15.30 -24.92
C ASP A 193 -0.45 15.42 -24.71
N ILE A 194 0.31 15.31 -25.80
CA ILE A 194 1.78 15.45 -25.76
C ILE A 194 2.11 16.92 -26.02
N PRO A 195 2.72 17.64 -25.06
CA PRO A 195 3.10 19.03 -25.27
C PRO A 195 4.15 19.17 -26.38
N GLN A 196 4.11 20.29 -27.10
CA GLN A 196 5.08 20.57 -28.15
C GLN A 196 6.53 20.51 -27.62
N GLY A 197 7.41 19.81 -28.34
CA GLY A 197 8.82 19.65 -27.97
C GLY A 197 9.10 18.52 -26.97
N PHE A 198 8.07 17.75 -26.62
CA PHE A 198 8.20 16.50 -25.88
C PHE A 198 7.94 15.29 -26.79
N LYS A 199 8.57 14.18 -26.44
CA LYS A 199 8.32 12.86 -27.02
C LYS A 199 8.08 11.83 -25.94
N VAL A 200 7.37 10.76 -26.30
CA VAL A 200 7.18 9.60 -25.42
C VAL A 200 8.48 8.81 -25.29
N ASP A 201 8.91 8.55 -24.06
CA ASP A 201 9.97 7.59 -23.78
C ASP A 201 9.38 6.18 -23.72
N LEU A 202 9.47 5.46 -24.84
CA LEU A 202 8.90 4.11 -24.99
C LEU A 202 9.55 3.07 -24.05
N ASN A 203 10.78 3.29 -23.59
CA ASN A 203 11.46 2.36 -22.68
C ASN A 203 10.99 2.53 -21.24
N ARG A 204 10.48 3.71 -20.90
CA ARG A 204 9.97 4.09 -19.57
C ARG A 204 8.48 4.44 -19.61
N SER A 205 7.73 3.86 -20.53
CA SER A 205 6.28 4.01 -20.63
C SER A 205 5.61 2.64 -20.69
N SER A 206 4.37 2.57 -20.23
CA SER A 206 3.54 1.37 -20.31
C SER A 206 2.08 1.74 -20.53
N ASN A 207 1.20 0.74 -20.58
CA ASN A 207 -0.22 1.00 -20.76
C ASN A 207 -0.88 1.72 -19.55
N ASN A 208 -0.23 1.77 -18.38
CA ASN A 208 -0.77 2.44 -17.18
C ASN A 208 -0.06 3.76 -16.84
N TYR A 209 1.07 4.07 -17.48
CA TYR A 209 1.80 5.32 -17.29
C TYR A 209 2.55 5.74 -18.55
N VAL A 210 2.80 7.04 -18.68
CA VAL A 210 3.67 7.57 -19.72
C VAL A 210 4.71 8.50 -19.13
N THR A 211 5.92 8.38 -19.64
CA THR A 211 7.02 9.31 -19.40
C THR A 211 7.26 10.08 -20.69
N LEU A 212 7.18 11.40 -20.64
CA LEU A 212 7.53 12.31 -21.72
C LEU A 212 8.87 12.96 -21.40
N VAL A 213 9.75 13.05 -22.39
CA VAL A 213 11.06 13.71 -22.27
C VAL A 213 11.17 14.79 -23.33
N THR A 214 11.93 15.86 -23.05
CA THR A 214 12.17 16.88 -24.09
C THR A 214 13.01 16.32 -25.22
N ASP A 215 12.85 16.90 -26.42
CA ASP A 215 13.72 16.59 -27.56
C ASP A 215 15.10 17.24 -27.47
N LYS A 216 15.28 18.23 -26.59
CA LYS A 216 16.52 18.97 -26.43
C LYS A 216 17.49 18.14 -25.60
N ALA A 217 18.63 17.80 -26.20
CA ALA A 217 19.71 17.06 -25.53
C ALA A 217 20.31 17.78 -24.30
N GLU A 218 20.05 19.08 -24.14
CA GLU A 218 20.67 19.90 -23.09
C GLU A 218 19.80 20.06 -21.83
N THR A 219 18.49 19.75 -21.90
CA THR A 219 17.56 19.94 -20.79
C THR A 219 16.80 18.67 -20.46
N ASP A 220 17.24 17.97 -19.41
CA ASP A 220 16.59 16.78 -18.87
C ASP A 220 15.32 17.15 -18.08
N VAL A 221 14.31 17.66 -18.79
CA VAL A 221 12.96 17.83 -18.24
C VAL A 221 12.12 16.62 -18.63
N GLU A 222 11.46 16.04 -17.63
CA GLU A 222 10.59 14.87 -17.82
C GLU A 222 9.23 15.14 -17.24
N PHE A 223 8.16 14.81 -17.97
CA PHE A 223 6.81 14.75 -17.43
C PHE A 223 6.39 13.29 -17.28
N PHE A 224 5.68 12.99 -16.20
CA PHE A 224 5.21 11.66 -15.89
C PHE A 224 3.74 11.70 -15.51
N VAL A 225 2.96 10.73 -16.00
CA VAL A 225 1.65 10.43 -15.45
C VAL A 225 1.48 8.93 -15.29
N TYR A 226 0.93 8.51 -14.15
CA TYR A 226 0.44 7.17 -13.90
C TYR A 226 -1.03 7.24 -13.47
N ALA A 227 -1.89 6.60 -14.26
CA ALA A 227 -3.34 6.65 -14.10
C ALA A 227 -3.92 5.24 -14.32
N PRO A 228 -3.72 4.31 -13.36
CA PRO A 228 -4.29 2.97 -13.43
C PRO A 228 -5.80 3.01 -13.17
N MET A 229 -6.51 1.95 -13.59
CA MET A 229 -7.93 1.78 -13.27
C MET A 229 -8.23 1.76 -11.76
N TRP A 230 -7.31 1.18 -10.96
CA TRP A 230 -7.46 0.99 -9.52
C TRP A 230 -6.15 1.32 -8.81
N SER A 231 -6.20 1.69 -7.52
CA SER A 231 -5.03 1.93 -6.66
C SER A 231 -4.06 0.75 -6.65
N ARG A 232 -3.15 0.74 -7.62
CA ARG A 232 -1.94 -0.06 -7.55
C ARG A 232 -0.79 0.86 -7.24
N TYR A 233 0.01 0.44 -6.28
CA TYR A 233 1.28 1.07 -6.01
C TYR A 233 2.15 1.09 -7.27
N HIS A 234 2.90 2.18 -7.44
CA HIS A 234 3.85 2.35 -8.53
C HIS A 234 5.17 2.85 -7.97
N GLU A 235 6.26 2.20 -8.35
CA GLU A 235 7.62 2.47 -7.85
C GLU A 235 8.09 3.91 -8.11
N TYR A 236 7.49 4.60 -9.10
CA TYR A 236 7.77 6.02 -9.34
C TYR A 236 7.51 6.91 -8.12
N LEU A 237 6.62 6.51 -7.21
CA LEU A 237 6.35 7.24 -5.97
C LEU A 237 7.46 7.09 -4.94
N ASP A 238 8.34 6.10 -5.11
CA ASP A 238 9.39 5.85 -4.15
C ASP A 238 10.54 6.82 -4.33
N GLN A 239 11.18 7.10 -3.20
CA GLN A 239 12.48 7.72 -3.18
C GLN A 239 13.50 6.75 -3.79
N ARG A 240 14.24 7.20 -4.81
CA ARG A 240 15.34 6.41 -5.39
C ARG A 240 16.54 6.42 -4.44
N ILE A 241 17.43 5.43 -4.59
CA ILE A 241 18.60 5.23 -3.70
C ILE A 241 19.50 6.49 -3.66
N ASP A 242 19.64 7.14 -4.80
CA ASP A 242 20.46 8.34 -5.02
C ASP A 242 19.70 9.64 -4.74
N GLU A 243 18.47 9.59 -4.23
CA GLU A 243 17.68 10.77 -3.91
C GLU A 243 17.60 11.05 -2.41
N VAL A 244 17.27 12.29 -2.07
CA VAL A 244 16.89 12.75 -0.73
C VAL A 244 15.55 13.49 -0.80
N LEU A 245 14.68 13.29 0.18
CA LEU A 245 13.41 14.04 0.30
C LEU A 245 13.72 15.48 0.72
N VAL A 246 13.31 16.45 -0.09
CA VAL A 246 13.47 17.89 0.18
C VAL A 246 12.21 18.49 0.78
N SER A 247 11.04 18.09 0.28
CA SER A 247 9.75 18.59 0.75
C SER A 247 8.67 17.53 0.66
N LYS A 248 7.77 17.55 1.64
CA LYS A 248 6.53 16.76 1.65
C LYS A 248 5.40 17.62 2.19
N GLU A 249 4.30 17.69 1.46
CA GLU A 249 3.07 18.38 1.88
C GLU A 249 1.86 17.49 1.63
N GLU A 250 0.93 17.43 2.59
CA GLU A 250 -0.34 16.74 2.44
C GLU A 250 -1.49 17.73 2.52
N LYS A 251 -2.36 17.72 1.51
CA LYS A 251 -3.53 18.58 1.44
C LYS A 251 -4.79 17.74 1.25
N LYS A 252 -5.63 17.71 2.29
CA LYS A 252 -6.99 17.16 2.21
C LYS A 252 -7.92 18.26 1.72
N LEU A 253 -8.52 18.07 0.55
CA LEU A 253 -9.59 18.96 0.11
C LEU A 253 -10.92 18.48 0.72
N PRO A 254 -11.71 19.41 1.31
CA PRO A 254 -13.02 19.07 1.82
C PRO A 254 -13.91 18.58 0.67
N LYS A 255 -14.92 17.78 1.04
CA LYS A 255 -15.95 17.25 0.14
C LYS A 255 -16.45 18.34 -0.80
N ASP A 256 -16.25 18.13 -2.09
CA ASP A 256 -16.76 19.06 -3.10
C ASP A 256 -18.28 18.94 -3.17
N SER A 257 -19.01 20.06 -3.11
CA SER A 257 -20.47 20.05 -3.04
C SER A 257 -21.15 19.46 -4.29
N THR A 258 -20.39 19.34 -5.39
CA THR A 258 -20.81 18.77 -6.67
C THR A 258 -20.42 17.31 -6.85
N ASP A 259 -19.58 16.73 -5.97
CA ASP A 259 -19.19 15.33 -6.05
C ASP A 259 -20.22 14.48 -5.30
N LEU A 260 -21.20 13.93 -6.05
CA LEU A 260 -22.31 13.11 -5.55
C LEU A 260 -21.85 11.89 -4.73
N SER A 261 -20.57 11.51 -4.84
CA SER A 261 -19.95 10.39 -4.12
C SER A 261 -19.70 10.69 -2.63
N GLY A 262 -19.70 11.97 -2.22
CA GLY A 262 -19.44 12.35 -0.84
C GLY A 262 -18.03 12.07 -0.32
N THR A 263 -17.07 11.99 -1.23
CA THR A 263 -15.70 11.56 -0.91
C THR A 263 -14.71 12.70 -0.73
N HIS A 264 -13.66 12.46 0.05
CA HIS A 264 -12.52 13.38 0.17
C HIS A 264 -11.51 13.13 -0.94
N ARG A 265 -10.82 14.20 -1.35
CA ARG A 265 -9.61 14.11 -2.17
C ARG A 265 -8.40 14.40 -1.31
N LEU A 266 -7.42 13.50 -1.34
CA LEU A 266 -6.12 13.69 -0.72
C LEU A 266 -5.10 13.95 -1.81
N TYR A 267 -4.35 15.04 -1.67
CA TYR A 267 -3.19 15.34 -2.49
C TYR A 267 -1.96 15.23 -1.60
N THR A 268 -0.99 14.43 -2.01
CA THR A 268 0.33 14.41 -1.39
C THR A 268 1.38 14.87 -2.38
N TYR A 269 2.08 15.92 -2.02
CA TYR A 269 3.16 16.52 -2.80
C TYR A 269 4.49 16.04 -2.23
N TYR A 270 5.37 15.57 -3.09
CA TYR A 270 6.73 15.16 -2.75
C TYR A 270 7.71 15.89 -3.67
N THR A 271 8.83 16.33 -3.13
CA THR A 271 9.98 16.78 -3.94
C THR A 271 11.21 16.03 -3.47
N TYR A 272 11.83 15.30 -4.38
CA TYR A 272 13.10 14.61 -4.19
C TYR A 272 14.21 15.36 -4.92
N GLN A 273 15.42 15.29 -4.39
CA GLN A 273 16.63 15.80 -5.04
C GLN A 273 17.66 14.69 -5.20
N ASN A 274 18.22 14.56 -6.38
CA ASN A 274 19.34 13.67 -6.64
C ASN A 274 20.59 14.17 -5.92
N LYS A 275 21.23 13.30 -5.12
CA LYS A 275 22.41 13.61 -4.31
C LYS A 275 23.65 13.94 -5.15
N ASN A 276 23.74 13.39 -6.35
CA ASN A 276 24.91 13.50 -7.21
C ASN A 276 24.78 14.65 -8.22
N THR A 277 23.60 14.80 -8.81
CA THR A 277 23.37 15.76 -9.91
C THR A 277 22.65 17.03 -9.48
N GLY A 278 21.99 17.03 -8.31
CA GLY A 278 21.17 18.14 -7.85
C GLY A 278 19.79 18.24 -8.53
N VAL A 279 19.52 17.39 -9.52
CA VAL A 279 18.24 17.31 -10.25
C VAL A 279 17.08 17.07 -9.29
N LEU A 280 15.98 17.78 -9.50
CA LEU A 280 14.78 17.72 -8.69
C LEU A 280 13.72 16.88 -9.39
N ARG A 281 12.94 16.13 -8.59
CA ARG A 281 11.79 15.36 -9.04
C ARG A 281 10.61 15.63 -8.13
N SER A 282 9.61 16.33 -8.64
CA SER A 282 8.39 16.67 -7.92
C SER A 282 7.24 15.78 -8.36
N ILE A 283 6.49 15.27 -7.38
CA ILE A 283 5.42 14.31 -7.57
C ILE A 283 4.17 14.83 -6.87
N VAL A 284 3.02 14.65 -7.52
CA VAL A 284 1.71 14.84 -6.92
C VAL A 284 0.96 13.52 -6.97
N ASP A 285 0.72 12.92 -5.81
CA ASP A 285 -0.14 11.75 -5.63
C ASP A 285 -1.56 12.24 -5.30
N GLN A 286 -2.47 12.12 -6.26
CA GLN A 286 -3.88 12.43 -6.09
C GLN A 286 -4.65 11.15 -5.83
N ARG A 287 -5.30 11.09 -4.67
CA ARG A 287 -6.20 10.00 -4.28
C ARG A 287 -7.61 10.55 -4.12
N SER A 288 -8.56 9.91 -4.77
CA SER A 288 -10.00 10.17 -4.60
C SER A 288 -10.64 9.02 -3.84
N GLN A 289 -11.81 9.26 -3.24
CA GLN A 289 -12.50 8.26 -2.43
C GLN A 289 -11.82 7.91 -1.10
N VAL A 290 -10.98 8.81 -0.59
CA VAL A 290 -10.28 8.61 0.69
C VAL A 290 -11.28 8.73 1.85
N GLY A 291 -11.25 7.74 2.75
CA GLY A 291 -12.05 7.75 3.99
C GLY A 291 -13.48 7.24 3.84
N LEU A 292 -13.83 6.54 2.76
CA LEU A 292 -15.04 5.71 2.75
C LEU A 292 -14.81 4.52 3.68
N GLU A 293 -15.45 4.54 4.86
CA GLU A 293 -15.44 3.41 5.80
C GLU A 293 -15.79 2.11 5.04
N ASN A 294 -14.84 1.17 5.02
CA ASN A 294 -14.93 -0.14 4.36
C ASN A 294 -14.71 -0.20 2.84
N ARG A 295 -14.09 0.81 2.20
CA ARG A 295 -13.67 0.71 0.78
C ARG A 295 -12.27 1.29 0.56
N ASP A 296 -11.27 0.41 0.43
CA ASP A 296 -9.90 0.73 0.01
C ASP A 296 -9.77 1.07 -1.50
N SER A 297 -10.90 1.35 -2.17
CA SER A 297 -10.88 1.70 -3.58
C SER A 297 -10.52 3.17 -3.74
N GLU A 298 -9.22 3.45 -3.63
CA GLU A 298 -8.67 4.79 -3.91
C GLU A 298 -8.42 4.89 -5.41
N LEU A 299 -9.22 5.71 -6.12
CA LEU A 299 -8.81 6.11 -7.48
C LEU A 299 -7.56 6.95 -7.33
N ARG A 300 -6.47 6.52 -7.96
CA ARG A 300 -5.14 7.11 -7.78
C ARG A 300 -4.60 7.62 -9.11
N VAL A 301 -4.11 8.85 -9.09
CA VAL A 301 -3.47 9.49 -10.23
C VAL A 301 -2.18 10.11 -9.74
N VAL A 302 -1.08 9.78 -10.38
CA VAL A 302 0.24 10.32 -10.01
C VAL A 302 0.75 11.15 -11.16
N PHE A 303 1.13 12.38 -10.86
CA PHE A 303 1.81 13.26 -11.81
C PHE A 303 3.23 13.51 -11.31
N GLY A 304 4.19 13.54 -12.23
CA GLY A 304 5.58 13.82 -11.92
C GLY A 304 6.19 14.83 -12.88
N VAL A 305 7.14 15.62 -12.38
CA VAL A 305 8.01 16.46 -13.18
C VAL A 305 9.45 16.35 -12.65
N THR A 306 10.39 16.00 -13.54
CA THR A 306 11.83 16.02 -13.26
C THR A 306 12.43 17.25 -13.93
N TYR A 307 13.30 17.98 -13.23
CA TYR A 307 13.92 19.22 -13.73
C TYR A 307 15.25 19.51 -13.02
N PRO A 308 16.23 20.15 -13.69
CA PRO A 308 17.56 20.38 -13.11
C PRO A 308 17.55 21.46 -12.01
N ASP A 309 16.78 22.53 -12.20
CA ASP A 309 16.68 23.65 -11.27
C ASP A 309 15.33 24.38 -11.38
N TYR A 310 15.07 25.27 -10.42
CA TYR A 310 13.80 26.00 -10.35
C TYR A 310 13.55 26.94 -11.54
N LYS A 311 14.60 27.47 -12.17
CA LYS A 311 14.45 28.35 -13.35
C LYS A 311 13.92 27.55 -14.54
N ILE A 312 14.46 26.35 -14.76
CA ILE A 312 13.97 25.44 -15.80
C ILE A 312 12.55 24.98 -15.47
N TYR A 313 12.23 24.69 -14.21
CA TYR A 313 10.84 24.38 -13.84
C TYR A 313 9.86 25.48 -14.24
N GLU A 314 10.16 26.74 -13.91
CA GLU A 314 9.27 27.87 -14.26
C GLU A 314 9.14 28.08 -15.78
N GLU A 315 10.17 27.76 -16.58
CA GLU A 315 10.08 27.78 -18.05
C GLU A 315 9.04 26.75 -18.58
N TYR A 316 9.02 25.55 -18.00
CA TYR A 316 8.17 24.44 -18.45
C TYR A 316 6.84 24.32 -17.67
N LYS A 317 6.63 25.15 -16.65
CA LYS A 317 5.50 25.07 -15.73
C LYS A 317 4.14 25.12 -16.43
N GLU A 318 3.95 26.06 -17.35
CA GLU A 318 2.69 26.18 -18.08
C GLU A 318 2.43 24.94 -18.95
N LEU A 319 3.46 24.40 -19.62
CA LEU A 319 3.34 23.16 -20.40
C LEU A 319 3.06 21.95 -19.51
N TYR A 320 3.65 21.89 -18.32
CA TYR A 320 3.37 20.84 -17.34
C TYR A 320 1.92 20.90 -16.83
N LEU A 321 1.40 22.11 -16.59
CA LEU A 321 0.00 22.30 -16.20
C LEU A 321 -0.96 21.92 -17.33
N GLU A 322 -0.67 22.29 -18.58
CA GLU A 322 -1.43 21.86 -19.76
C GLU A 322 -1.42 20.33 -19.90
N PHE A 323 -0.25 19.69 -19.80
CA PHE A 323 -0.09 18.24 -19.79
C PHE A 323 -0.97 17.59 -18.71
N LYS A 324 -0.84 18.06 -17.46
CA LYS A 324 -1.61 17.55 -16.32
C LYS A 324 -3.12 17.69 -16.53
N ASN A 325 -3.57 18.83 -17.06
CA ASN A 325 -4.99 19.10 -17.30
C ASN A 325 -5.56 18.36 -18.53
N SER A 326 -4.71 17.93 -19.46
CA SER A 326 -5.12 17.16 -20.64
C SER A 326 -5.43 15.69 -20.34
N VAL A 327 -5.08 15.19 -19.15
CA VAL A 327 -5.31 13.80 -18.78
C VAL A 327 -6.80 13.52 -18.67
N VAL A 328 -7.28 12.65 -19.55
CA VAL A 328 -8.64 12.11 -19.51
C VAL A 328 -8.55 10.64 -19.12
N GLN A 329 -9.07 10.31 -17.94
CA GLN A 329 -9.21 8.92 -17.51
C GLN A 329 -10.47 8.29 -18.07
N PHE A 330 -10.34 7.04 -18.50
CA PHE A 330 -11.46 6.18 -18.86
C PHE A 330 -11.86 5.40 -17.61
N ALA A 331 -13.14 5.41 -17.29
CA ALA A 331 -13.73 4.56 -16.26
C ALA A 331 -14.66 3.53 -16.93
N ASP A 332 -14.92 2.43 -16.23
CA ASP A 332 -15.94 1.43 -16.59
C ASP A 332 -17.36 1.95 -16.28
#